data_AF-A0A6H9XV06-F1
#
_entry.id   AF-A0A6H9XV06-F1
#
_cell.length_a   1.000
_cell.length_b   1.000
_cell.length_c   1.000
_cell.angle_alpha   90.00
_cell.angle_beta   90.00
_cell.angle_gamma   90.00
#
_symmetry.space_group_name_H-M   'P 1'
#
loop_
_entity.id
_entity.type
_entity.pdbx_description
1 polymer ?
#
loop_
_entity_poly.entity_id
_entity_poly.type
_entity_poly.pdbx_seq_one_letter_code
_entity_poly.pdbx_strand_id
1 'polypeptide(L)'
;MKKVLLLCLAAMLWSCDTPRSYGPETPYYRFPADSRLVLNRAVEIPADWATLRLQAGKPVPFGHVSEYAPHCILEIDSVRPEPQRVEPDSFAIVKVERSMSTLAVGAGFLFFVNSAWANSDRPGQMFYKTVFWLKSERQPGVKWLTCQSDQYAAGVGIPRHLTVGEIRQALGDIFTLELPAAQN
;
A
#
# COMPACT_ATOMS: atom_id res chain seq x y z
N MET A 1 0.49 30.43 -51.03
CA MET A 1 1.25 29.26 -50.53
C MET A 1 1.83 29.47 -49.12
N LYS A 2 2.57 30.54 -48.85
CA LYS A 2 3.18 30.83 -47.52
C LYS A 2 2.16 30.97 -46.37
N LYS A 3 0.95 31.50 -46.63
CA LYS A 3 -0.13 31.64 -45.63
C LYS A 3 -0.85 30.32 -45.29
N VAL A 4 -0.87 29.35 -46.22
CA VAL A 4 -1.46 28.02 -45.99
C VAL A 4 -0.52 27.16 -45.15
N LEU A 5 0.79 27.32 -45.35
CA LEU A 5 1.82 26.62 -44.56
C LEU A 5 1.82 27.05 -43.07
N LEU A 6 1.51 28.33 -42.77
CA LEU A 6 1.37 28.81 -41.39
C LEU A 6 0.11 28.26 -40.69
N LEU A 7 -0.99 28.03 -41.42
CA LEU A 7 -2.20 27.46 -40.82
C LEU A 7 -2.01 25.98 -40.44
N CYS A 8 -1.30 25.21 -41.25
CA CYS A 8 -1.01 23.80 -40.94
C CYS A 8 -0.06 23.65 -39.74
N LEU A 9 0.88 24.59 -39.54
CA LEU A 9 1.81 24.54 -38.41
C LEU A 9 1.14 24.91 -37.07
N ALA A 10 0.15 25.80 -37.10
CA ALA A 10 -0.62 26.17 -35.90
C ALA A 10 -1.60 25.06 -35.45
N ALA A 11 -2.08 24.23 -36.38
CA ALA A 11 -3.00 23.13 -36.07
C ALA A 11 -2.35 21.92 -35.36
N MET A 12 -1.02 21.80 -35.40
CA MET A 12 -0.30 20.69 -34.77
C MET A 12 -0.01 20.89 -33.28
N LEU A 13 -0.35 22.05 -32.69
CA LEU A 13 -0.07 22.37 -31.28
C LEU A 13 -1.22 22.01 -30.32
N TRP A 14 -2.25 21.28 -30.76
CA TRP A 14 -3.46 20.99 -29.99
C TRP A 14 -3.59 19.53 -29.52
N SER A 15 -2.50 18.75 -29.44
CA SER A 15 -2.55 17.48 -28.71
C SER A 15 -2.41 17.71 -27.20
N CYS A 16 -3.51 18.12 -26.55
CA CYS A 16 -3.62 17.96 -25.11
C CYS A 16 -3.72 16.46 -24.85
N ASP A 17 -2.60 15.82 -24.50
CA ASP A 17 -2.58 14.45 -24.00
C ASP A 17 -3.35 14.46 -22.67
N THR A 18 -4.64 14.09 -22.71
CA THR A 18 -5.43 13.92 -21.49
C THR A 18 -4.74 12.87 -20.63
N PRO A 19 -4.34 13.19 -19.38
CA PRO A 19 -3.68 12.22 -18.52
C PRO A 19 -4.54 10.97 -18.45
N ARG A 20 -3.96 9.83 -18.85
CA ARG A 20 -4.67 8.56 -18.82
C ARG A 20 -5.06 8.26 -17.38
N SER A 21 -6.34 8.44 -17.07
CA SER A 21 -6.90 8.05 -15.78
C SER A 21 -7.08 6.54 -15.79
N TYR A 22 -6.37 5.85 -14.90
CA TYR A 22 -6.58 4.43 -14.71
C TYR A 22 -7.58 4.23 -13.57
N GLY A 23 -8.53 3.30 -13.73
CA GLY A 23 -9.50 2.98 -12.70
C GLY A 23 -8.91 2.12 -11.57
N PRO A 24 -9.63 2.00 -10.43
CA PRO A 24 -9.19 1.28 -9.22
C PRO A 24 -8.96 -0.23 -9.42
N GLU A 25 -9.53 -0.80 -10.47
CA GLU A 25 -9.31 -2.16 -10.95
C GLU A 25 -7.91 -2.39 -11.52
N THR A 26 -7.15 -1.33 -11.78
CA THR A 26 -5.83 -1.43 -12.40
C THR A 26 -4.68 -1.31 -11.39
N PRO A 27 -3.51 -1.92 -11.67
CA PRO A 27 -2.30 -1.74 -10.84
C PRO A 27 -1.72 -0.32 -10.92
N TYR A 28 -2.13 0.45 -11.93
CA TYR A 28 -1.63 1.80 -12.20
C TYR A 28 -2.49 2.90 -11.56
N TYR A 29 -3.57 2.51 -10.85
CA TYR A 29 -4.44 3.45 -10.15
C TYR A 29 -3.64 4.44 -9.31
N ARG A 30 -3.95 5.73 -9.44
CA ARG A 30 -3.34 6.78 -8.62
C ARG A 30 -4.29 7.13 -7.50
N PHE A 31 -3.87 6.88 -6.26
CA PHE A 31 -4.65 7.20 -5.07
C PHE A 31 -4.87 8.72 -4.97
N PRO A 32 -6.13 9.19 -4.89
CA PRO A 32 -6.43 10.60 -4.69
C PRO A 32 -5.95 11.12 -3.32
N ALA A 33 -5.66 12.41 -3.23
CA ALA A 33 -5.14 13.05 -2.02
C ALA A 33 -6.11 12.99 -0.81
N ASP A 34 -7.42 12.91 -1.06
CA ASP A 34 -8.44 12.86 0.00
C ASP A 34 -8.85 11.42 0.37
N SER A 35 -8.03 10.43 0.01
CA SER A 35 -8.27 9.03 0.39
C SER A 35 -8.12 8.84 1.89
N ARG A 36 -8.91 7.93 2.46
CA ARG A 36 -8.90 7.63 3.89
C ARG A 36 -8.84 6.13 4.13
N LEU A 37 -8.20 5.75 5.23
CA LEU A 37 -8.23 4.39 5.75
C LEU A 37 -9.03 4.40 7.05
N VAL A 38 -10.14 3.67 7.11
CA VAL A 38 -11.00 3.60 8.30
C VAL A 38 -10.80 2.26 8.98
N LEU A 39 -10.37 2.26 10.24
CA LEU A 39 -10.36 1.08 11.08
C LEU A 39 -11.76 0.90 11.70
N ASN A 40 -12.45 -0.16 11.32
CA ASN A 40 -13.85 -0.38 11.69
C ASN A 40 -14.02 -1.01 13.07
N ARG A 41 -13.00 -1.74 13.54
CA ARG A 41 -12.99 -2.41 14.85
C ARG A 41 -11.58 -2.38 15.43
N ALA A 42 -11.49 -2.43 16.76
CA ALA A 42 -10.19 -2.43 17.40
C ALA A 42 -9.33 -3.61 16.94
N VAL A 43 -8.03 -3.36 16.81
CA VAL A 43 -7.04 -4.39 16.52
C VAL A 43 -5.93 -4.37 17.57
N GLU A 44 -5.28 -5.51 17.76
CA GLU A 44 -4.20 -5.68 18.71
C GLU A 44 -2.89 -5.92 17.97
N ILE A 45 -1.88 -5.13 18.30
CA ILE A 45 -0.49 -5.37 17.95
C ILE A 45 0.09 -6.27 19.04
N PRO A 46 0.62 -7.45 18.71
CA PRO A 46 1.18 -8.36 19.70
C PRO A 46 2.34 -7.73 20.50
N ALA A 47 2.54 -8.20 21.72
CA ALA A 47 3.70 -7.88 22.55
C ALA A 47 5.02 -8.10 21.79
N ASP A 48 5.99 -7.21 22.00
CA ASP A 48 7.31 -7.19 21.35
C ASP A 48 7.29 -6.93 19.83
N TRP A 49 6.13 -6.52 19.29
CA TRP A 49 5.97 -6.13 17.90
C TRP A 49 5.45 -4.69 17.78
N ALA A 50 5.80 -4.04 16.66
CA ALA A 50 5.22 -2.78 16.21
C ALA A 50 4.31 -2.97 14.99
N THR A 51 4.04 -4.22 14.59
CA THR A 51 3.36 -4.52 13.34
C THR A 51 2.25 -5.54 13.50
N LEU A 52 1.15 -5.35 12.76
CA LEU A 52 0.09 -6.33 12.59
C LEU A 52 -0.08 -6.66 11.11
N ARG A 53 -0.08 -7.95 10.77
CA ARG A 53 -0.32 -8.44 9.40
C ARG A 53 -1.79 -8.78 9.20
N LEU A 54 -2.30 -8.45 8.03
CA LEU A 54 -3.66 -8.71 7.58
C LEU A 54 -3.60 -9.44 6.24
N GLN A 55 -4.33 -10.54 6.14
CA GLN A 55 -4.47 -11.31 4.91
C GLN A 55 -5.84 -11.97 4.87
N ALA A 56 -6.51 -11.90 3.72
CA ALA A 56 -7.86 -12.43 3.53
C ALA A 56 -8.85 -11.97 4.64
N GLY A 57 -8.77 -10.70 5.04
CA GLY A 57 -9.71 -10.09 5.99
C GLY A 57 -9.51 -10.46 7.46
N LYS A 58 -8.37 -11.05 7.83
CA LYS A 58 -8.08 -11.44 9.21
C LYS A 58 -6.65 -11.06 9.65
N PRO A 59 -6.43 -10.83 10.96
CA PRO A 59 -5.11 -10.81 11.56
C PRO A 59 -4.39 -12.12 11.31
N VAL A 60 -3.13 -12.06 10.90
CA VAL A 60 -2.29 -13.24 10.71
C VAL A 60 -0.98 -13.06 11.48
N PRO A 61 -0.54 -14.05 12.28
CA PRO A 61 0.77 -13.99 12.95
C PRO A 61 1.92 -13.84 11.95
N PHE A 62 3.04 -13.26 12.39
CA PHE A 62 4.22 -12.98 11.56
C PHE A 62 4.64 -14.15 10.67
N GLY A 63 4.80 -15.35 11.24
CA GLY A 63 5.27 -16.54 10.51
C GLY A 63 4.21 -17.30 9.70
N HIS A 64 2.97 -16.82 9.67
CA HIS A 64 1.84 -17.52 9.05
C HIS A 64 1.25 -16.78 7.84
N VAL A 65 1.81 -15.62 7.48
CA VAL A 65 1.38 -14.89 6.28
C VAL A 65 1.91 -15.59 5.04
N SER A 66 1.04 -15.84 4.07
CA SER A 66 1.51 -16.24 2.74
C SER A 66 2.07 -15.02 2.02
N GLU A 67 3.37 -15.01 1.76
CA GLU A 67 4.05 -13.89 1.09
C GLU A 67 3.62 -13.73 -0.37
N TYR A 68 3.15 -14.82 -1.00
CA TYR A 68 2.68 -14.84 -2.39
C TYR A 68 1.27 -14.26 -2.58
N ALA A 69 0.45 -14.31 -1.54
CA ALA A 69 -0.90 -13.75 -1.59
C ALA A 69 -0.91 -12.28 -1.11
N PRO A 70 -1.85 -11.45 -1.60
CA PRO A 70 -2.02 -10.08 -1.12
C PRO A 70 -2.13 -10.03 0.41
N HIS A 71 -1.30 -9.20 1.03
CA HIS A 71 -1.36 -8.94 2.45
C HIS A 71 -0.99 -7.48 2.75
N CYS A 72 -1.40 -7.00 3.91
CA CYS A 72 -1.08 -5.67 4.40
C CYS A 72 -0.44 -5.74 5.79
N ILE A 73 0.45 -4.80 6.10
CA ILE A 73 1.15 -4.66 7.36
C ILE A 73 0.81 -3.28 7.92
N LEU A 74 0.04 -3.25 9.02
CA LEU A 74 -0.18 -2.04 9.82
C LEU A 74 1.02 -1.86 10.74
N GLU A 75 1.56 -0.65 10.81
CA GLU A 75 2.73 -0.32 11.64
C GLU A 75 2.46 0.87 12.56
N ILE A 76 2.87 0.70 13.82
CA ILE A 76 2.89 1.74 14.85
C ILE A 76 4.33 2.16 15.18
N ASP A 77 4.53 3.28 15.87
CA ASP A 77 5.85 3.84 16.19
C ASP A 77 6.47 3.37 17.51
N SER A 78 5.84 2.39 18.18
CA SER A 78 6.35 1.85 19.45
C SER A 78 6.34 0.32 19.50
N VAL A 79 7.37 -0.24 20.12
CA VAL A 79 7.44 -1.64 20.56
C VAL A 79 7.29 -1.65 22.09
N ARG A 80 6.42 -2.51 22.62
CA ARG A 80 6.21 -2.69 24.07
C ARG A 80 6.12 -4.17 24.42
N PRO A 81 6.51 -4.56 25.65
CA PRO A 81 6.41 -5.95 26.10
C PRO A 81 4.97 -6.42 26.36
N GLU A 82 4.00 -5.50 26.37
CA GLU A 82 2.58 -5.83 26.41
C GLU A 82 1.90 -5.60 25.04
N PRO A 83 0.82 -6.34 24.74
CA PRO A 83 0.01 -6.06 23.54
C PRO A 83 -0.50 -4.61 23.51
N GLN A 84 -0.44 -3.99 22.34
CA GLN A 84 -0.83 -2.61 22.13
C GLN A 84 -2.09 -2.54 21.27
N ARG A 85 -3.11 -1.83 21.73
CA ARG A 85 -4.40 -1.74 21.02
C ARG A 85 -4.47 -0.49 20.15
N VAL A 86 -4.98 -0.66 18.92
CA VAL A 86 -5.37 0.44 18.03
C VAL A 86 -6.90 0.44 17.97
N GLU A 87 -7.50 1.57 18.33
CA GLU A 87 -8.94 1.76 18.43
C GLU A 87 -9.55 2.20 17.08
N PRO A 88 -10.86 2.00 16.85
CA PRO A 88 -11.53 2.44 15.63
C PRO A 88 -11.35 3.93 15.33
N ASP A 89 -10.89 4.22 14.11
CA ASP A 89 -10.55 5.58 13.69
C ASP A 89 -10.44 5.72 12.18
N SER A 90 -10.41 6.98 11.73
CA SER A 90 -10.28 7.33 10.34
C SER A 90 -8.96 8.07 10.12
N PHE A 91 -8.04 7.41 9.42
CA PHE A 91 -6.71 7.90 9.13
C PHE A 91 -6.71 8.60 7.77
N ALA A 92 -6.23 9.85 7.73
CA ALA A 92 -5.96 10.53 6.48
C ALA A 92 -4.73 9.89 5.81
N ILE A 93 -4.84 9.60 4.51
CA ILE A 93 -3.71 9.11 3.71
C ILE A 93 -2.97 10.32 3.17
N VAL A 94 -1.88 10.70 3.84
CA VAL A 94 -1.14 11.93 3.50
C VAL A 94 -0.11 11.73 2.39
N LYS A 95 0.27 10.47 2.12
CA LYS A 95 1.22 10.11 1.07
C LYS A 95 1.03 8.64 0.68
N VAL A 96 1.18 8.36 -0.61
CA VAL A 96 1.25 6.99 -1.12
C VAL A 96 2.54 6.81 -1.90
N GLU A 97 3.31 5.80 -1.53
CA GLU A 97 4.54 5.41 -2.20
C GLU A 97 4.44 4.01 -2.76
N ARG A 98 5.05 3.81 -3.93
CA ARG A 98 5.20 2.50 -4.55
C ARG A 98 6.67 2.18 -4.65
N SER A 99 7.05 0.98 -4.24
CA SER A 99 8.44 0.53 -4.26
C SER A 99 8.53 -0.96 -4.50
N MET A 100 9.74 -1.42 -4.80
CA MET A 100 10.06 -2.83 -4.95
C MET A 100 11.17 -3.19 -3.98
N SER A 101 11.12 -4.37 -3.37
CA SER A 101 12.13 -4.81 -2.40
C SER A 101 12.21 -6.33 -2.35
N THR A 102 13.36 -6.86 -1.98
CA THR A 102 13.56 -8.29 -1.72
C THR A 102 13.13 -8.72 -0.31
N LEU A 103 12.61 -7.80 0.51
CA LEU A 103 12.23 -8.05 1.90
C LEU A 103 10.72 -7.90 2.13
N ALA A 104 10.10 -8.89 2.79
CA ALA A 104 8.68 -8.94 3.14
C ALA A 104 8.29 -8.08 4.36
N VAL A 105 8.73 -6.82 4.38
CA VAL A 105 8.68 -5.95 5.57
C VAL A 105 7.96 -4.64 5.29
N GLY A 106 7.33 -4.07 6.32
CA GLY A 106 6.70 -2.76 6.25
C GLY A 106 7.72 -1.62 6.18
N ALA A 107 7.23 -0.39 6.01
CA ALA A 107 8.05 0.80 5.82
C ALA A 107 8.85 1.16 7.09
N GLY A 108 8.24 1.00 8.25
CA GLY A 108 8.84 1.25 9.56
C GLY A 108 9.95 0.26 9.91
N PHE A 109 9.83 -0.99 9.48
CA PHE A 109 10.81 -2.04 9.79
C PHE A 109 12.26 -1.64 9.48
N LEU A 110 12.50 -0.89 8.38
CA LEU A 110 13.85 -0.42 8.02
C LEU A 110 14.49 0.51 9.06
N PHE A 111 13.70 1.11 9.95
CA PHE A 111 14.17 1.98 11.02
C PHE A 111 14.38 1.27 12.36
N PHE A 112 13.88 0.04 12.53
CA PHE A 112 13.83 -0.65 13.83
C PHE A 112 14.63 -1.97 13.89
N VAL A 113 15.32 -2.39 12.83
CA VAL A 113 16.19 -3.59 12.87
C VAL A 113 17.67 -3.31 12.81
N ASN A 114 18.37 -3.94 13.76
CA ASN A 114 19.78 -4.32 13.65
C ASN A 114 19.87 -5.54 12.71
N SER A 115 20.72 -5.47 11.70
CA SER A 115 20.76 -6.33 10.51
C SER A 115 21.20 -7.78 10.79
N ALA A 116 20.36 -8.58 11.44
CA ALA A 116 20.64 -10.00 11.73
C ALA A 116 19.83 -11.00 10.88
N TRP A 117 18.88 -10.54 10.05
CA TRP A 117 17.93 -11.40 9.32
C TRP A 117 18.15 -11.47 7.80
N ALA A 118 19.25 -10.91 7.28
CA ALA A 118 19.51 -10.81 5.85
C ALA A 118 20.12 -12.07 5.20
N ASN A 119 20.45 -13.11 5.99
CA ASN A 119 21.10 -14.32 5.49
C ASN A 119 20.18 -15.53 5.59
N SER A 120 19.35 -15.73 4.58
CA SER A 120 18.73 -17.03 4.32
C SER A 120 18.75 -17.30 2.82
N ASP A 121 19.22 -18.48 2.42
CA ASP A 121 19.15 -19.05 1.05
C ASP A 121 17.70 -19.28 0.61
N ARG A 122 16.89 -18.22 0.60
CA ARG A 122 15.52 -18.25 0.10
C ARG A 122 15.54 -18.02 -1.41
N PRO A 123 14.62 -18.67 -2.16
CA PRO A 123 14.37 -18.31 -3.55
C PRO A 123 14.24 -16.79 -3.69
N GLY A 124 14.76 -16.21 -4.77
CA GLY A 124 14.74 -14.76 -4.96
C GLY A 124 13.30 -14.22 -4.86
N GLN A 125 13.06 -13.35 -3.89
CA GLN A 125 11.75 -12.75 -3.64
C GLN A 125 11.71 -11.32 -4.18
N MET A 126 10.56 -10.88 -4.67
CA MET A 126 10.38 -9.47 -5.06
C MET A 126 9.00 -8.97 -4.68
N PHE A 127 8.97 -8.21 -3.60
CA PHE A 127 7.78 -7.57 -3.10
C PHE A 127 7.53 -6.26 -3.82
N TYR A 128 6.36 -6.16 -4.45
CA TYR A 128 5.83 -4.90 -4.95
C TYR A 128 4.96 -4.27 -3.86
N LYS A 129 5.44 -3.16 -3.30
CA LYS A 129 4.86 -2.53 -2.11
C LYS A 129 4.08 -1.28 -2.50
N THR A 130 2.93 -1.10 -1.86
CA THR A 130 2.21 0.17 -1.79
C THR A 130 2.15 0.59 -0.33
N VAL A 131 2.79 1.70 0.00
CA VAL A 131 2.89 2.24 1.36
C VAL A 131 1.97 3.44 1.49
N PHE A 132 1.00 3.34 2.38
CA PHE A 132 0.12 4.44 2.77
C PHE A 132 0.68 5.06 4.05
N TRP A 133 1.01 6.35 4.00
CA TRP A 133 1.37 7.13 5.17
C TRP A 133 0.09 7.64 5.82
N LEU A 134 -0.09 7.30 7.08
CA LEU A 134 -1.32 7.51 7.83
C LEU A 134 -1.15 8.66 8.82
N LYS A 135 -2.20 9.46 8.97
CA LYS A 135 -2.27 10.51 9.98
C LYS A 135 -3.62 10.44 10.70
N SER A 136 -3.57 10.38 12.03
CA SER A 136 -4.70 10.60 12.93
C SER A 136 -4.28 11.49 14.09
N GLU A 137 -5.16 12.41 14.48
CA GLU A 137 -4.99 13.24 15.69
C GLU A 137 -5.24 12.43 16.96
N ARG A 138 -6.16 11.46 16.91
CA ARG A 138 -6.52 10.62 18.07
C ARG A 138 -5.51 9.50 18.31
N GLN A 139 -4.88 9.03 17.23
CA GLN A 139 -3.94 7.91 17.27
C GLN A 139 -2.68 8.22 16.46
N PRO A 140 -1.86 9.21 16.91
CA PRO A 140 -0.67 9.65 16.18
C PRO A 140 0.40 8.57 16.05
N GLY A 141 0.34 7.50 16.87
CA GLY A 141 1.29 6.39 16.83
C GLY A 141 1.13 5.46 15.63
N VAL A 142 -0.02 5.47 14.93
CA VAL A 142 -0.24 4.67 13.71
C VAL A 142 0.35 5.40 12.51
N LYS A 143 1.37 4.83 11.87
CA LYS A 143 2.18 5.54 10.85
C LYS A 143 1.97 5.05 9.44
N TRP A 144 1.93 3.73 9.25
CA TRP A 144 1.98 3.16 7.91
C TRP A 144 1.05 1.98 7.76
N LEU A 145 0.51 1.83 6.56
CA LEU A 145 -0.03 0.58 6.06
C LEU A 145 0.75 0.20 4.79
N THR A 146 1.47 -0.91 4.83
CA THR A 146 2.19 -1.44 3.67
C THR A 146 1.46 -2.64 3.10
N CYS A 147 0.92 -2.53 1.89
CA CYS A 147 0.28 -3.65 1.19
C CYS A 147 1.19 -4.17 0.08
N GLN A 148 1.38 -5.48 0.03
CA GLN A 148 2.36 -6.11 -0.85
C GLN A 148 2.03 -7.58 -1.14
N SER A 149 2.73 -8.14 -2.12
CA SER A 149 2.90 -9.58 -2.29
C SER A 149 4.20 -9.85 -3.04
N ASP A 150 4.75 -11.04 -2.88
CA ASP A 150 5.89 -11.54 -3.62
C ASP A 150 5.46 -11.85 -5.06
N GLN A 151 6.05 -11.13 -6.00
CA GLN A 151 5.77 -11.19 -7.43
C GLN A 151 6.71 -12.14 -8.19
N TYR A 152 7.66 -12.81 -7.51
CA TYR A 152 8.48 -13.88 -8.11
C TYR A 152 7.88 -15.28 -7.92
N ALA A 153 6.70 -15.38 -7.28
CA ALA A 153 6.01 -16.67 -7.11
C ALA A 153 5.61 -17.29 -8.47
N ALA A 154 5.64 -18.62 -8.54
CA ALA A 154 5.12 -19.34 -9.69
C ALA A 154 3.63 -18.99 -9.92
N GLY A 155 3.26 -18.66 -11.16
CA GLY A 155 1.90 -18.27 -11.53
C GLY A 155 1.59 -16.78 -11.42
N VAL A 156 2.52 -15.96 -10.92
CA VAL A 156 2.46 -14.51 -11.09
C VAL A 156 2.79 -14.20 -12.56
N GLY A 157 1.91 -13.47 -13.24
CA GLY A 157 2.12 -13.02 -14.62
C GLY A 157 3.19 -11.92 -14.70
N ILE A 158 2.86 -10.80 -15.32
CA ILE A 158 3.75 -9.63 -15.31
C ILE A 158 3.77 -9.05 -13.88
N PRO A 159 4.95 -8.93 -13.23
CA PRO A 159 5.07 -8.35 -11.89
C PRO A 159 4.43 -6.98 -11.79
N ARG A 160 3.65 -6.76 -10.73
CA ARG A 160 2.86 -5.53 -10.56
C ARG A 160 2.55 -5.24 -9.10
N HIS A 161 2.14 -3.99 -8.85
CA HIS A 161 1.52 -3.63 -7.57
C HIS A 161 0.12 -4.26 -7.44
N LEU A 162 -0.34 -4.36 -6.20
CA LEU A 162 -1.71 -4.74 -5.89
C LEU A 162 -2.69 -3.67 -6.41
N THR A 163 -3.81 -4.15 -6.95
CA THR A 163 -5.00 -3.35 -7.28
C THR A 163 -5.72 -2.91 -6.00
N VAL A 164 -6.63 -1.94 -6.11
CA VAL A 164 -7.47 -1.53 -4.96
C VAL A 164 -8.32 -2.69 -4.45
N GLY A 165 -8.81 -3.55 -5.35
CA GLY A 165 -9.59 -4.74 -5.00
C GLY A 165 -8.80 -5.74 -4.15
N GLU A 166 -7.56 -6.04 -4.54
CA GLU A 166 -6.67 -6.94 -3.79
C GLU A 166 -6.29 -6.37 -2.42
N ILE A 167 -6.06 -5.06 -2.33
CA ILE A 167 -5.82 -4.37 -1.05
C ILE A 167 -7.05 -4.50 -0.14
N ARG A 168 -8.25 -4.21 -0.66
CA ARG A 168 -9.50 -4.36 0.10
C ARG A 168 -9.75 -5.80 0.53
N GLN A 169 -9.44 -6.79 -0.31
CA GLN A 169 -9.53 -8.20 0.06
C GLN A 169 -8.59 -8.58 1.20
N ALA A 170 -7.35 -8.09 1.19
CA ALA A 170 -6.39 -8.34 2.26
C ALA A 170 -6.86 -7.74 3.59
N LEU A 171 -7.41 -6.53 3.55
CA LEU A 171 -7.94 -5.81 4.71
C LEU A 171 -9.24 -6.41 5.26
N GLY A 172 -10.13 -6.87 4.38
CA GLY A 172 -11.49 -7.30 4.71
C GLY A 172 -12.25 -6.25 5.51
N ASP A 173 -13.16 -6.67 6.38
CA ASP A 173 -14.02 -5.76 7.13
C ASP A 173 -13.30 -5.05 8.30
N ILE A 174 -12.02 -5.35 8.53
CA ILE A 174 -11.22 -4.69 9.58
C ILE A 174 -10.95 -3.24 9.20
N PHE A 175 -10.63 -3.00 7.93
CA PHE A 175 -10.34 -1.69 7.41
C PHE A 175 -11.14 -1.40 6.13
N THR A 176 -11.74 -0.22 6.07
CA THR A 176 -12.31 0.32 4.84
C THR A 176 -11.32 1.28 4.18
N LEU A 177 -10.94 1.00 2.94
CA LEU A 177 -10.19 1.94 2.10
C LEU A 177 -11.17 2.81 1.31
N GLU A 178 -11.37 4.04 1.79
CA GLU A 178 -12.24 5.05 1.20
C GLU A 178 -11.47 5.85 0.16
N LEU A 179 -12.00 5.88 -1.06
CA LEU A 179 -11.51 6.71 -2.14
C LEU A 179 -12.57 7.80 -2.39
N PRO A 180 -12.18 9.07 -2.61
CA PRO A 180 -13.16 10.09 -2.95
C PRO A 180 -13.87 9.69 -4.25
N ALA A 181 -15.12 10.12 -4.39
CA ALA A 181 -15.88 9.91 -5.62
C ALA A 181 -15.06 10.43 -6.82
N ALA A 182 -15.04 9.67 -7.91
CA ALA A 182 -14.38 10.10 -9.13
C ALA A 182 -14.97 11.45 -9.54
N GLN A 183 -14.16 12.50 -9.48
CA GLN A 183 -14.51 13.79 -10.05
C GLN A 183 -14.33 13.64 -11.56
N ASN A 184 -15.44 13.38 -12.25
CA ASN A 184 -15.50 13.37 -13.72
C ASN A 184 -15.23 14.76 -14.28
#